data_AF-A0A3N6B356-F1
#
_entry.id   AF-A0A3N6B356-F1
#
_cell.length_a   1.000
_cell.length_b   1.000
_cell.length_c   1.000
_cell.angle_alpha   90.00
_cell.angle_beta   90.00
_cell.angle_gamma   90.00
#
_symmetry.space_group_name_H-M   'P 1'
#
loop_
_entity.id
_entity.type
_entity.pdbx_description
1 polymer ?
#
loop_
_entity_poly.entity_id
_entity_poly.type
_entity_poly.pdbx_seq_one_letter_code
_entity_poly.pdbx_strand_id
1 'polypeptide(L)'
;MKIRTCVSPDGHFVYGVHRPSFTVRNLRKNDHIFPLGVLEDGAEYVNRKNFPVEDITEPEADWIYEIPNPFPFRGTTYIARSWAEKKAKNPLSISLPAPPQVSFSDFFAKQLGNSDLLHDKLRKAFSDLPESLLIAIAETSTDPKDLVYIAELCCDFVYDKDGITPTGLHYQIDPGGRYRAVIKYHDLFEVLVNNIHLPDAYKKAMVLKPGVQGDSEIVGEWNGEEAGTHVFEYLRRNSYIPWGHYASNMAHDEIRYQIRDLTLDDITGLRHLYYQRNYVRMAEELNIGFSYTRNTIPADTLEKLRMAIYQKLKNRSTDRSIHLTSSLWGWNYGFDFAPSKYRLHASHQQVHQQFAMVPAAVESERSIQNHAESSKAFSTYCCGDLIHDFILDYNQNTGHSFFEDYCKAIRSNCRMDGREDLPSSLIVFEDEHVILFVPKAQTSQWELQLMTVSSVGNIMEADYRVRSSLDKAIWIAMQILTSMGARMITTIEYSKRFDVFDVDQRLLYSFLPKMPESPGAFSEAQLRWINGHYPEDFAIACRKNLPDK
;
A
#
# COMPACT_ATOMS: atom_id res chain seq x y z
N MET A 1 -12.18 27.50 -14.05
CA MET A 1 -10.71 27.41 -13.95
C MET A 1 -10.17 26.60 -15.11
N LYS A 2 -9.00 26.98 -15.65
CA LYS A 2 -8.30 26.19 -16.69
C LYS A 2 -7.69 24.90 -16.12
N ILE A 3 -7.52 24.84 -14.81
CA ILE A 3 -6.96 23.72 -14.04
C ILE A 3 -8.09 22.89 -13.41
N ARG A 4 -8.03 21.56 -13.57
CA ARG A 4 -9.02 20.60 -13.07
C ARG A 4 -8.64 20.08 -11.67
N THR A 5 -8.80 20.91 -10.65
CA THR A 5 -8.55 20.57 -9.23
C THR A 5 -9.78 20.92 -8.37
N CYS A 6 -9.94 20.25 -7.23
CA CYS A 6 -10.96 20.63 -6.24
C CYS A 6 -10.50 21.72 -5.27
N VAL A 7 -9.29 22.26 -5.36
CA VAL A 7 -8.80 23.31 -4.45
C VAL A 7 -8.89 24.68 -5.10
N SER A 8 -9.73 25.57 -4.56
CA SER A 8 -9.81 26.96 -5.03
C SER A 8 -8.67 27.82 -4.45
N PRO A 9 -8.27 28.92 -5.14
CA PRO A 9 -7.30 29.89 -4.62
C PRO A 9 -7.75 30.59 -3.33
N ASP A 10 -9.06 30.58 -3.07
CA ASP A 10 -9.66 31.08 -1.82
C ASP A 10 -9.51 30.11 -0.65
N GLY A 11 -8.95 28.92 -0.88
CA GLY A 11 -8.77 27.89 0.13
C GLY A 11 -10.05 27.14 0.47
N HIS A 12 -10.88 26.80 -0.54
CA HIS A 12 -12.08 25.98 -0.36
C HIS A 12 -12.08 24.78 -1.30
N PHE A 13 -12.78 23.71 -0.88
CA PHE A 13 -13.04 22.58 -1.77
C PHE A 13 -14.21 22.86 -2.73
N VAL A 14 -14.02 22.55 -4.01
CA VAL A 14 -15.05 22.64 -5.06
C VAL A 14 -15.34 21.26 -5.67
N TYR A 15 -16.61 20.98 -5.94
CA TYR A 15 -17.08 19.71 -6.50
C TYR A 15 -18.38 19.93 -7.28
N GLY A 16 -18.67 19.02 -8.21
CA GLY A 16 -19.92 18.98 -8.96
C GLY A 16 -20.96 18.12 -8.26
N VAL A 17 -22.24 18.46 -8.43
CA VAL A 17 -23.37 17.64 -8.01
C VAL A 17 -24.21 17.35 -9.24
N HIS A 18 -24.21 16.10 -9.68
CA HIS A 18 -25.07 15.63 -10.75
C HIS A 18 -26.42 15.21 -10.15
N ARG A 19 -27.51 15.69 -10.75
CA ARG A 19 -28.89 15.33 -10.40
C ARG A 19 -29.56 14.75 -11.66
N PRO A 20 -29.26 13.48 -12.00
CA PRO A 20 -29.62 12.96 -13.31
C PRO A 20 -31.13 12.76 -13.43
N SER A 21 -31.67 13.22 -14.54
CA SER A 21 -33.05 12.99 -14.99
C SER A 21 -32.99 12.76 -16.49
N PHE A 22 -33.46 11.62 -16.97
CA PHE A 22 -33.32 11.25 -18.37
C PHE A 22 -34.40 10.27 -18.84
N THR A 23 -34.62 10.23 -20.16
CA THR A 23 -35.45 9.24 -20.83
C THR A 23 -34.59 8.41 -21.76
N VAL A 24 -34.71 7.09 -21.67
CA VAL A 24 -34.01 6.12 -22.52
C VAL A 24 -35.02 5.48 -23.46
N ARG A 25 -34.74 5.56 -24.76
CA ARG A 25 -35.55 4.87 -25.76
C ARG A 25 -35.36 3.36 -25.65
N ASN A 26 -36.46 2.62 -25.65
CA ASN A 26 -36.43 1.18 -25.75
C ASN A 26 -36.20 0.78 -27.21
N LEU A 27 -34.96 0.40 -27.52
CA LEU A 27 -34.54 -0.03 -28.86
C LEU A 27 -34.54 -1.56 -29.00
N ARG A 28 -35.10 -2.29 -28.03
CA ARG A 28 -35.13 -3.74 -28.03
C ARG A 28 -36.25 -4.25 -28.94
N LYS A 29 -35.93 -5.24 -29.79
CA LYS A 29 -36.90 -5.86 -30.71
C LYS A 29 -37.66 -7.04 -30.09
N ASN A 30 -36.98 -7.87 -29.32
CA ASN A 30 -37.53 -9.14 -28.82
C ASN A 30 -37.50 -9.18 -27.29
N ASP A 31 -38.52 -9.80 -26.70
CA ASP A 31 -38.59 -10.06 -25.26
C ASP A 31 -38.32 -11.55 -24.98
N HIS A 32 -37.32 -11.82 -24.13
CA HIS A 32 -36.91 -13.17 -23.75
C HIS A 32 -37.28 -13.42 -22.29
N ILE A 33 -38.56 -13.74 -22.07
CA ILE A 33 -39.11 -13.96 -20.74
C ILE A 33 -38.80 -15.38 -20.27
N PHE A 34 -38.14 -15.51 -19.12
CA PHE A 34 -37.77 -16.78 -18.53
C PHE A 34 -38.15 -16.83 -17.03
N PRO A 35 -38.44 -18.02 -16.48
CA PRO A 35 -38.38 -18.25 -15.05
C PRO A 35 -37.00 -17.88 -14.51
N LEU A 36 -36.98 -17.06 -13.46
CA LEU A 36 -35.81 -16.85 -12.62
C LEU A 36 -35.81 -17.80 -11.41
N GLY A 37 -36.99 -18.24 -10.97
CA GLY A 37 -37.16 -19.15 -9.85
C GLY A 37 -38.63 -19.26 -9.43
N VAL A 38 -38.87 -19.72 -8.22
CA VAL A 38 -40.20 -19.76 -7.59
C VAL A 38 -40.18 -18.95 -6.28
N LEU A 39 -41.30 -18.32 -5.97
CA LEU A 39 -41.56 -17.67 -4.69
C LEU A 39 -41.89 -18.73 -3.62
N GLU A 40 -41.98 -18.30 -2.35
CA GLU A 40 -42.26 -19.21 -1.22
C GLU A 40 -43.60 -19.96 -1.35
N ASP A 41 -44.58 -19.37 -2.03
CA ASP A 41 -45.89 -19.96 -2.33
C ASP A 41 -45.87 -20.90 -3.56
N GLY A 42 -44.70 -21.12 -4.15
CA GLY A 42 -44.50 -21.92 -5.36
C GLY A 42 -44.81 -21.20 -6.67
N ALA A 43 -45.22 -19.92 -6.63
CA ALA A 43 -45.48 -19.15 -7.84
C ALA A 43 -44.19 -18.84 -8.59
N GLU A 44 -44.24 -18.90 -9.93
CA GLU A 44 -43.07 -18.61 -10.76
C GLU A 44 -42.70 -17.12 -10.71
N TYR A 45 -41.43 -16.84 -10.38
CA TYR A 45 -40.85 -15.50 -10.48
C TYR A 45 -40.12 -15.36 -11.81
N VAL A 46 -40.58 -14.47 -12.68
CA VAL A 46 -40.05 -14.28 -14.04
C VAL A 46 -39.35 -12.92 -14.19
N ASN A 47 -38.41 -12.82 -15.12
CA ASN A 47 -37.63 -11.60 -15.42
C ASN A 47 -38.39 -10.49 -16.17
N ARG A 48 -39.73 -10.45 -16.06
CA ARG A 48 -40.58 -9.55 -16.86
C ARG A 48 -40.26 -8.07 -16.67
N LYS A 49 -39.81 -7.66 -15.47
CA LYS A 49 -39.40 -6.27 -15.20
C LYS A 49 -38.19 -5.81 -16.05
N ASN A 50 -37.34 -6.73 -16.51
CA ASN A 50 -36.20 -6.40 -17.38
C ASN A 50 -36.63 -6.09 -18.83
N PHE A 51 -37.89 -6.37 -19.18
CA PHE A 51 -38.45 -6.19 -20.52
C PHE A 51 -39.63 -5.20 -20.49
N PRO A 52 -39.38 -3.90 -20.23
CA PRO A 52 -40.43 -2.89 -20.32
C PRO A 52 -40.94 -2.80 -21.76
N VAL A 53 -42.23 -2.54 -21.93
CA VAL A 53 -42.85 -2.38 -23.26
C VAL A 53 -42.51 -1.02 -23.85
N GLU A 54 -42.39 0.00 -23.01
CA GLU A 54 -42.21 1.39 -23.41
C GLU A 54 -40.78 1.90 -23.15
N ASP A 55 -40.51 3.12 -23.61
CA ASP A 55 -39.35 3.90 -23.22
C ASP A 55 -39.33 4.09 -21.69
N ILE A 56 -38.13 4.17 -21.10
CA ILE A 56 -37.97 4.32 -19.65
C ILE A 56 -37.68 5.78 -19.35
N THR A 57 -38.45 6.37 -18.45
CA THR A 57 -38.14 7.67 -17.86
C THR A 57 -37.64 7.47 -16.43
N GLU A 58 -36.47 8.01 -16.16
CA GLU A 58 -35.90 8.14 -14.82
C GLU A 58 -35.95 9.63 -14.43
N PRO A 59 -36.97 10.06 -13.67
CA PRO A 59 -37.15 11.47 -13.32
C PRO A 59 -36.21 11.94 -12.21
N GLU A 60 -35.69 11.03 -11.37
CA GLU A 60 -34.88 11.39 -10.21
C GLU A 60 -33.91 10.25 -9.86
N ALA A 61 -32.89 10.08 -10.70
CA ALA A 61 -31.80 9.15 -10.37
C ALA A 61 -31.03 9.66 -9.15
N ASP A 62 -30.30 8.74 -8.50
CA ASP A 62 -29.46 9.06 -7.36
C ASP A 62 -28.46 10.20 -7.68
N TRP A 63 -28.25 11.08 -6.71
CA TRP A 63 -27.32 12.21 -6.89
C TRP A 63 -25.89 11.69 -6.86
N ILE A 64 -25.06 12.20 -7.77
CA ILE A 64 -23.65 11.82 -7.83
C ILE A 64 -22.79 13.05 -7.57
N TYR A 65 -21.95 12.99 -6.54
CA TYR A 65 -20.91 13.99 -6.31
C TYR A 65 -19.71 13.65 -7.19
N GLU A 66 -19.22 14.62 -7.97
CA GLU A 66 -18.00 14.51 -8.77
C GLU A 66 -16.95 15.46 -8.21
N ILE A 67 -15.85 14.90 -7.72
CA ILE A 67 -14.82 15.65 -7.01
C ILE A 67 -13.50 15.47 -7.77
N PRO A 68 -13.04 16.47 -8.54
CA PRO A 68 -11.71 16.45 -9.11
C PRO A 68 -10.66 16.23 -8.01
N ASN A 69 -9.62 15.45 -8.26
CA ASN A 69 -8.57 15.29 -7.27
C ASN A 69 -7.82 16.63 -7.04
N PRO A 70 -7.33 16.92 -5.82
CA PRO A 70 -6.44 18.07 -5.60
C PRO A 70 -5.28 18.11 -6.60
N PHE A 71 -4.77 16.92 -6.96
CA PHE A 71 -3.76 16.70 -7.98
C PHE A 71 -4.39 16.09 -9.26
N PRO A 72 -4.53 16.83 -10.37
CA PRO A 72 -5.31 16.40 -11.53
C PRO A 72 -4.88 15.07 -12.15
N PHE A 73 -3.59 14.73 -12.10
CA PHE A 73 -3.06 13.46 -12.60
C PHE A 73 -3.61 12.23 -11.87
N ARG A 74 -4.23 12.42 -10.71
CA ARG A 74 -4.89 11.36 -9.92
C ARG A 74 -6.36 11.19 -10.27
N GLY A 75 -6.93 11.98 -11.19
CA GLY A 75 -8.27 11.77 -11.70
C GLY A 75 -9.40 12.41 -10.90
N THR A 76 -10.50 11.68 -10.75
CA THR A 76 -11.75 12.20 -10.20
C THR A 76 -12.50 11.13 -9.41
N THR A 77 -13.00 11.52 -8.23
CA THR A 77 -13.76 10.66 -7.33
C THR A 77 -15.25 10.90 -7.51
N TYR A 78 -16.02 9.82 -7.56
CA TYR A 78 -17.48 9.81 -7.64
C TYR A 78 -18.07 9.19 -6.39
N ILE A 79 -19.06 9.86 -5.79
CA ILE A 79 -19.80 9.36 -4.61
C ILE A 79 -21.29 9.35 -4.95
N ALA A 80 -21.91 8.17 -4.87
CA ALA A 80 -23.35 8.02 -4.94
C ALA A 80 -23.98 8.42 -3.59
N ARG A 81 -24.92 9.37 -3.61
CA ARG A 81 -25.53 9.94 -2.40
C ARG A 81 -26.21 8.86 -1.57
N SER A 82 -27.00 7.98 -2.17
CA SER A 82 -27.72 6.93 -1.44
C SER A 82 -26.81 5.96 -0.68
N TRP A 83 -25.60 5.71 -1.19
CA TRP A 83 -24.61 4.85 -0.53
C TRP A 83 -23.96 5.59 0.63
N ALA A 84 -23.54 6.84 0.39
CA ALA A 84 -22.91 7.66 1.40
C ALA A 84 -23.85 8.00 2.56
N GLU A 85 -25.12 8.30 2.30
CA GLU A 85 -26.13 8.56 3.35
C GLU A 85 -26.36 7.35 4.26
N LYS A 86 -26.29 6.12 3.73
CA LYS A 86 -26.37 4.91 4.56
C LYS A 86 -25.21 4.84 5.55
N LYS A 87 -23.99 5.18 5.11
CA LYS A 87 -22.81 5.24 5.98
C LYS A 87 -22.85 6.44 6.94
N ALA A 88 -23.36 7.59 6.52
CA ALA A 88 -23.50 8.78 7.35
C ALA A 88 -24.40 8.56 8.59
N LYS A 89 -25.35 7.62 8.53
CA LYS A 89 -26.18 7.22 9.69
C LYS A 89 -25.38 6.54 10.80
N ASN A 90 -24.33 5.81 10.43
CA ASN A 90 -23.40 5.17 11.37
C ASN A 90 -22.00 5.13 10.76
N PRO A 91 -21.20 6.21 10.91
CA PRO A 91 -19.84 6.26 10.36
C PRO A 91 -18.94 5.13 10.86
N LEU A 92 -19.20 4.58 12.05
CA LEU A 92 -18.42 3.46 12.61
C LEU A 92 -18.70 2.12 11.95
N SER A 93 -19.72 2.04 11.08
CA SER A 93 -19.93 0.89 10.19
C SER A 93 -18.95 0.86 9.01
N ILE A 94 -18.06 1.84 8.90
CA ILE A 94 -16.94 1.82 7.97
C ILE A 94 -15.84 0.96 8.62
N SER A 95 -15.96 -0.35 8.46
CA SER A 95 -14.99 -1.35 8.94
C SER A 95 -15.21 -2.66 8.18
N LEU A 96 -14.18 -3.50 8.09
CA LEU A 96 -14.28 -4.85 7.55
C LEU A 96 -14.59 -5.83 8.69
N PRO A 97 -15.37 -6.89 8.43
CA PRO A 97 -15.58 -7.94 9.41
C PRO A 97 -14.27 -8.68 9.70
N ALA A 98 -14.17 -9.20 10.92
CA ALA A 98 -13.10 -10.15 11.26
C ALA A 98 -13.18 -11.39 10.34
N PRO A 99 -12.04 -11.96 9.93
CA PRO A 99 -12.04 -13.23 9.22
C PRO A 99 -12.76 -14.32 10.05
N PRO A 100 -13.59 -15.18 9.42
CA PRO A 100 -14.15 -16.33 10.11
C PRO A 100 -13.05 -17.33 10.48
N GLN A 101 -13.30 -18.16 11.50
CA GLN A 101 -12.44 -19.31 11.79
C GLN A 101 -12.71 -20.42 10.76
N VAL A 102 -11.64 -20.94 10.16
CA VAL A 102 -11.71 -21.95 9.09
C VAL A 102 -10.70 -23.06 9.38
N SER A 103 -11.17 -24.31 9.42
CA SER A 103 -10.34 -25.51 9.58
C SER A 103 -10.86 -26.63 8.68
N PHE A 104 -10.06 -27.04 7.71
CA PHE A 104 -10.34 -28.22 6.89
C PHE A 104 -10.19 -29.50 7.72
N SER A 105 -9.19 -29.58 8.59
CA SER A 105 -8.96 -30.72 9.48
C SER A 105 -10.15 -30.98 10.40
N ASP A 106 -10.69 -29.93 11.06
CA ASP A 106 -11.86 -30.07 11.93
C ASP A 106 -13.11 -30.44 11.14
N PHE A 107 -13.30 -29.84 9.97
CA PHE A 107 -14.41 -30.20 9.08
C PHE A 107 -14.33 -31.69 8.72
N PHE A 108 -13.16 -32.17 8.27
CA PHE A 108 -12.96 -33.53 7.83
C PHE A 108 -13.06 -34.54 8.98
N ALA A 109 -12.53 -34.20 10.16
CA ALA A 109 -12.66 -35.01 11.37
C ALA A 109 -14.13 -35.20 11.78
N LYS A 110 -14.95 -34.16 11.70
CA LYS A 110 -16.40 -34.25 11.96
C LYS A 110 -17.11 -35.18 10.99
N GLN A 111 -16.68 -35.25 9.72
CA GLN A 111 -17.28 -36.15 8.73
C GLN A 111 -16.88 -37.61 8.94
N LEU A 112 -15.66 -37.88 9.40
CA LEU A 112 -15.14 -39.25 9.55
C LEU A 112 -15.43 -39.88 10.92
N GLY A 113 -15.77 -39.10 11.94
CA GLY A 113 -15.87 -39.57 13.33
C GLY A 113 -14.51 -39.92 13.94
N ASN A 114 -14.47 -40.15 15.26
CA ASN A 114 -13.23 -40.52 15.96
C ASN A 114 -12.66 -41.84 15.42
N SER A 115 -11.60 -41.74 14.61
CA SER A 115 -10.89 -42.87 14.02
C SER A 115 -9.43 -42.83 14.46
N ASP A 116 -8.88 -43.94 14.91
CA ASP A 116 -7.46 -44.07 15.25
C ASP A 116 -6.51 -43.81 14.07
N LEU A 117 -7.05 -43.80 12.84
CA LEU A 117 -6.35 -43.52 11.58
C LEU A 117 -6.57 -42.08 11.07
N LEU A 118 -7.11 -41.18 11.89
CA LEU A 118 -7.49 -39.83 11.45
C LEU A 118 -6.28 -39.05 10.88
N HIS A 119 -5.11 -39.18 11.50
CA HIS A 119 -3.90 -38.48 11.06
C HIS A 119 -3.45 -38.92 9.64
N ASP A 120 -3.37 -40.23 9.39
CA ASP A 120 -2.98 -40.76 8.07
C ASP A 120 -4.03 -40.44 6.99
N LYS A 121 -5.31 -40.47 7.36
CA LYS A 121 -6.41 -40.11 6.46
C LYS A 121 -6.37 -38.62 6.10
N LEU A 122 -6.08 -37.73 7.05
CA LEU A 122 -5.92 -36.30 6.81
C LEU A 122 -4.75 -36.04 5.87
N ARG A 123 -3.58 -36.65 6.14
CA ARG A 123 -2.40 -36.50 5.30
C ARG A 123 -2.67 -36.91 3.85
N LYS A 124 -3.36 -38.05 3.66
CA LYS A 124 -3.78 -38.50 2.33
C LYS A 124 -4.81 -37.55 1.70
N ALA A 125 -5.77 -37.05 2.47
CA ALA A 125 -6.76 -36.11 1.96
C ALA A 125 -6.09 -34.84 1.41
N PHE A 126 -5.14 -34.25 2.14
CA PHE A 126 -4.36 -33.11 1.65
C PHE A 126 -3.55 -33.44 0.39
N SER A 127 -2.92 -34.61 0.30
CA SER A 127 -2.15 -34.98 -0.90
C SER A 127 -3.02 -35.22 -2.14
N ASP A 128 -4.28 -35.61 -1.95
CA ASP A 128 -5.22 -35.90 -3.04
C ASP A 128 -5.97 -34.64 -3.52
N LEU A 129 -5.89 -33.51 -2.80
CA LEU A 129 -6.56 -32.27 -3.17
C LEU A 129 -5.91 -31.61 -4.40
N PRO A 130 -6.72 -31.09 -5.35
CA PRO A 130 -6.22 -30.18 -6.39
C PRO A 130 -5.51 -28.95 -5.81
N GLU A 131 -4.49 -28.47 -6.52
CA GLU A 131 -3.67 -27.32 -6.09
C GLU A 131 -4.51 -26.07 -5.79
N SER A 132 -5.57 -25.79 -6.55
CA SER A 132 -6.43 -24.64 -6.28
C SER A 132 -7.15 -24.73 -4.93
N LEU A 133 -7.54 -25.92 -4.49
CA LEU A 133 -8.12 -26.12 -3.16
C LEU A 133 -7.05 -26.02 -2.07
N LEU A 134 -5.84 -26.51 -2.33
CA LEU A 134 -4.71 -26.33 -1.41
C LEU A 134 -4.36 -24.85 -1.24
N ILE A 135 -4.35 -24.06 -2.31
CA ILE A 135 -4.14 -22.60 -2.25
C ILE A 135 -5.26 -21.95 -1.43
N ALA A 136 -6.52 -22.30 -1.68
CA ALA A 136 -7.64 -21.75 -0.92
C ALA A 136 -7.52 -22.05 0.59
N ILE A 137 -7.13 -23.28 0.96
CA ILE A 137 -6.90 -23.65 2.36
C ILE A 137 -5.68 -22.92 2.93
N ALA A 138 -4.57 -22.87 2.20
CA ALA A 138 -3.35 -22.19 2.62
C ALA A 138 -3.58 -20.69 2.84
N GLU A 139 -4.44 -20.05 2.06
CA GLU A 139 -4.78 -18.63 2.19
C GLU A 139 -5.76 -18.35 3.34
N THR A 140 -6.77 -19.21 3.52
CA THR A 140 -7.93 -18.90 4.38
C THR A 140 -7.98 -19.66 5.70
N SER A 141 -7.23 -20.76 5.85
CA SER A 141 -7.26 -21.55 7.09
C SER A 141 -6.69 -20.75 8.26
N THR A 142 -7.38 -20.86 9.38
CA THR A 142 -6.96 -20.33 10.68
C THR A 142 -6.45 -21.43 11.61
N ASP A 143 -6.44 -22.69 11.14
CA ASP A 143 -5.96 -23.85 11.87
C ASP A 143 -4.49 -24.13 11.52
N PRO A 144 -3.57 -24.00 12.49
CA PRO A 144 -2.16 -24.31 12.28
C PRO A 144 -1.90 -25.73 11.78
N LYS A 145 -2.77 -26.71 12.08
CA LYS A 145 -2.61 -28.09 11.63
C LYS A 145 -2.77 -28.22 10.11
N ASP A 146 -3.78 -27.55 9.54
CA ASP A 146 -3.96 -27.53 8.09
C ASP A 146 -2.70 -26.99 7.40
N LEU A 147 -2.17 -25.89 7.92
CA LEU A 147 -1.02 -25.20 7.35
C LEU A 147 0.26 -26.04 7.48
N VAL A 148 0.42 -26.79 8.58
CA VAL A 148 1.54 -27.74 8.75
C VAL A 148 1.43 -28.90 7.76
N TYR A 149 0.26 -29.49 7.55
CA TYR A 149 0.08 -30.54 6.55
C TYR A 149 0.43 -30.05 5.13
N ILE A 150 0.01 -28.84 4.79
CA ILE A 150 0.34 -28.21 3.51
C ILE A 150 1.85 -27.92 3.44
N ALA A 151 2.48 -27.46 4.52
CA ALA A 151 3.93 -27.21 4.57
C ALA A 151 4.72 -28.49 4.27
N GLU A 152 4.40 -29.60 4.92
CA GLU A 152 5.05 -30.90 4.74
C GLU A 152 4.80 -31.49 3.34
N LEU A 153 3.66 -31.19 2.73
CA LEU A 153 3.39 -31.53 1.34
C LEU A 153 4.24 -30.68 0.38
N CYS A 154 4.48 -29.42 0.73
CA CYS A 154 5.14 -28.43 -0.12
C CYS A 154 6.67 -28.48 -0.07
N CYS A 155 7.26 -28.85 1.07
CA CYS A 155 8.70 -28.75 1.31
C CYS A 155 9.28 -30.01 1.98
N ASP A 156 10.58 -30.23 1.79
CA ASP A 156 11.33 -31.24 2.55
C ASP A 156 12.09 -30.56 3.70
N PHE A 157 11.73 -30.91 4.95
CA PHE A 157 12.25 -30.27 6.16
C PHE A 157 13.38 -31.06 6.83
N VAL A 158 14.27 -30.32 7.48
CA VAL A 158 15.19 -30.83 8.50
C VAL A 158 14.60 -30.54 9.87
N TYR A 159 14.45 -31.56 10.71
CA TYR A 159 13.88 -31.46 12.06
C TYR A 159 14.96 -31.45 13.14
N ASP A 160 14.65 -30.84 14.29
CA ASP A 160 15.49 -30.93 15.50
C ASP A 160 15.43 -32.35 16.09
N LYS A 161 16.16 -32.58 17.18
CA LYS A 161 16.21 -33.85 17.93
C LYS A 161 14.84 -34.31 18.46
N ASP A 162 13.88 -33.41 18.59
CA ASP A 162 12.51 -33.74 18.96
C ASP A 162 11.72 -34.42 17.82
N GLY A 163 12.23 -34.35 16.58
CA GLY A 163 11.59 -34.89 15.38
C GLY A 163 10.33 -34.15 14.94
N ILE A 164 10.02 -32.99 15.54
CA ILE A 164 8.77 -32.25 15.33
C ILE A 164 9.06 -30.81 14.91
N THR A 165 10.09 -30.17 15.49
CA THR A 165 10.38 -28.75 15.24
C THR A 165 11.23 -28.58 13.98
N PRO A 166 10.75 -27.90 12.93
CA PRO A 166 11.56 -27.68 11.73
C PRO A 166 12.69 -26.68 12.02
N THR A 167 13.92 -27.05 11.64
CA THR A 167 15.11 -26.21 11.79
C THR A 167 15.58 -25.61 10.48
N GLY A 168 15.20 -26.19 9.34
CA GLY A 168 15.51 -25.71 7.99
C GLY A 168 14.89 -26.57 6.90
N LEU A 169 15.31 -26.34 5.66
CA LEU A 169 14.89 -27.09 4.47
C LEU A 169 16.04 -27.92 3.92
N HIS A 170 15.71 -29.01 3.21
CA HIS A 170 16.67 -29.68 2.33
C HIS A 170 16.96 -28.83 1.09
N TYR A 171 18.19 -28.91 0.61
CA TYR A 171 18.65 -28.20 -0.60
C TYR A 171 19.17 -29.19 -1.64
N GLN A 172 18.94 -28.84 -2.90
CA GLN A 172 19.49 -29.51 -4.07
C GLN A 172 20.33 -28.54 -4.90
N ILE A 173 21.27 -29.07 -5.68
CA ILE A 173 22.07 -28.27 -6.60
C ILE A 173 21.37 -28.28 -7.96
N ASP A 174 21.03 -27.10 -8.49
CA ASP A 174 20.46 -26.95 -9.83
C ASP A 174 21.52 -27.22 -10.93
N PRO A 175 21.14 -27.40 -12.20
CA PRO A 175 22.11 -27.62 -13.28
C PRO A 175 23.14 -26.50 -13.47
N GLY A 176 22.89 -25.31 -12.91
CA GLY A 176 23.81 -24.17 -12.91
C GLY A 176 24.72 -24.11 -11.67
N GLY A 177 24.72 -25.14 -10.82
CA GLY A 177 25.54 -25.20 -9.61
C GLY A 177 25.01 -24.39 -8.43
N ARG A 178 23.77 -23.87 -8.49
CA ARG A 178 23.18 -23.08 -7.41
C ARG A 178 22.43 -23.97 -6.44
N TYR A 179 22.57 -23.68 -5.15
CA TYR A 179 21.78 -24.34 -4.11
C TYR A 179 20.35 -23.80 -4.13
N ARG A 180 19.37 -24.70 -4.16
CA ARG A 180 17.94 -24.38 -4.14
C ARG A 180 17.24 -25.22 -3.09
N ALA A 181 16.41 -24.58 -2.27
CA ALA A 181 15.53 -25.29 -1.35
C ALA A 181 14.60 -26.23 -2.14
N VAL A 182 14.30 -27.41 -1.59
CA VAL A 182 13.40 -28.38 -2.23
C VAL A 182 11.95 -27.96 -1.97
N ILE A 183 11.40 -27.17 -2.89
CA ILE A 183 10.01 -26.68 -2.89
C ILE A 183 9.28 -27.33 -4.06
N LYS A 184 8.22 -28.10 -3.77
CA LYS A 184 7.47 -28.90 -4.74
C LYS A 184 6.39 -28.09 -5.46
N TYR A 185 5.76 -27.14 -4.76
CA TYR A 185 4.64 -26.33 -5.28
C TYR A 185 4.88 -24.85 -4.98
N HIS A 186 5.40 -24.10 -5.95
CA HIS A 186 5.87 -22.72 -5.73
C HIS A 186 4.73 -21.74 -5.41
N ASP A 187 3.63 -21.75 -6.15
CA ASP A 187 2.49 -20.84 -5.88
C ASP A 187 1.89 -21.11 -4.49
N LEU A 188 1.71 -22.39 -4.15
CA LEU A 188 1.23 -22.83 -2.85
C LEU A 188 2.19 -22.44 -1.72
N PHE A 189 3.50 -22.55 -1.94
CA PHE A 189 4.52 -22.11 -0.99
C PHE A 189 4.39 -20.62 -0.68
N GLU A 190 4.33 -19.78 -1.71
CA GLU A 190 4.23 -18.32 -1.57
C GLU A 190 2.97 -17.91 -0.79
N VAL A 191 1.85 -18.59 -1.02
CA VAL A 191 0.60 -18.37 -0.27
C VAL A 191 0.78 -18.79 1.19
N LEU A 192 1.28 -20.00 1.42
CA LEU A 192 1.40 -20.62 2.74
C LEU A 192 2.30 -19.81 3.67
N VAL A 193 3.49 -19.39 3.20
CA VAL A 193 4.45 -18.65 4.03
C VAL A 193 3.97 -17.26 4.41
N ASN A 194 2.92 -16.76 3.74
CA ASN A 194 2.27 -15.49 4.06
C ASN A 194 1.03 -15.66 4.97
N ASN A 195 0.60 -16.89 5.28
CA ASN A 195 -0.51 -17.09 6.22
C ASN A 195 -0.05 -16.81 7.67
N ILE A 196 -0.76 -15.91 8.34
CA ILE A 196 -0.48 -15.46 9.71
C ILE A 196 -0.53 -16.59 10.73
N HIS A 197 -1.33 -17.63 10.48
CA HIS A 197 -1.57 -18.77 11.37
C HIS A 197 -0.57 -19.92 11.18
N LEU A 198 0.32 -19.84 10.18
CA LEU A 198 1.42 -20.81 10.04
C LEU A 198 2.31 -20.71 11.29
N PRO A 199 2.67 -21.82 11.97
CA PRO A 199 3.52 -21.73 13.14
C PRO A 199 4.86 -21.05 12.84
N ASP A 200 5.33 -20.24 13.79
CA ASP A 200 6.53 -19.43 13.58
C ASP A 200 7.80 -20.25 13.33
N ALA A 201 7.89 -21.46 13.89
CA ALA A 201 8.98 -22.38 13.57
C ALA A 201 9.04 -22.71 12.06
N TYR A 202 7.87 -22.93 11.44
CA TYR A 202 7.76 -23.17 10.00
C TYR A 202 8.06 -21.89 9.21
N LYS A 203 7.50 -20.72 9.59
CA LYS A 203 7.86 -19.44 8.94
C LYS A 203 9.37 -19.19 8.96
N LYS A 204 10.02 -19.41 10.12
CA LYS A 204 11.48 -19.26 10.28
C LYS A 204 12.26 -20.21 9.36
N ALA A 205 11.89 -21.48 9.33
CA ALA A 205 12.56 -22.47 8.49
C ALA A 205 12.32 -22.24 6.99
N MET A 206 11.12 -21.79 6.61
CA MET A 206 10.68 -21.68 5.22
C MET A 206 11.03 -20.34 4.57
N VAL A 207 11.03 -19.23 5.31
CA VAL A 207 11.06 -17.91 4.64
C VAL A 207 11.82 -16.82 5.40
N LEU A 208 11.86 -16.83 6.73
CA LEU A 208 12.38 -15.68 7.48
C LEU A 208 13.88 -15.71 7.73
N LYS A 209 14.51 -16.89 7.83
CA LYS A 209 15.97 -16.96 8.01
C LYS A 209 16.67 -16.37 6.78
N PRO A 210 17.65 -15.46 6.96
CA PRO A 210 18.44 -14.94 5.86
C PRO A 210 19.08 -16.07 5.03
N GLY A 211 19.01 -15.95 3.70
CA GLY A 211 19.48 -16.96 2.76
C GLY A 211 18.41 -17.94 2.27
N VAL A 212 17.27 -18.09 2.97
CA VAL A 212 16.23 -19.02 2.51
C VAL A 212 15.51 -18.50 1.26
N GLN A 213 15.18 -17.20 1.21
CA GLN A 213 14.58 -16.54 0.05
C GLN A 213 15.58 -16.12 -1.04
N GLY A 214 16.82 -16.59 -0.95
CA GLY A 214 17.90 -16.28 -1.90
C GLY A 214 19.02 -15.43 -1.32
N ASP A 215 19.91 -15.00 -2.21
CA ASP A 215 21.26 -14.53 -1.86
C ASP A 215 21.36 -13.00 -1.66
N SER A 216 20.23 -12.34 -1.37
CA SER A 216 20.22 -10.89 -1.12
C SER A 216 21.06 -10.56 0.11
N GLU A 217 22.09 -9.74 -0.07
CA GLU A 217 22.99 -9.35 1.02
C GLU A 217 22.29 -8.42 2.02
N ILE A 218 22.51 -8.64 3.32
CA ILE A 218 22.12 -7.68 4.37
C ILE A 218 23.21 -6.61 4.44
N VAL A 219 22.82 -5.35 4.23
CA VAL A 219 23.73 -4.20 4.07
C VAL A 219 23.44 -3.07 5.07
N GLY A 220 22.44 -3.26 5.93
CA GLY A 220 22.10 -2.38 7.05
C GLY A 220 21.29 -3.15 8.10
N GLU A 221 21.37 -2.69 9.34
CA GLU A 221 20.72 -3.31 10.50
C GLU A 221 20.26 -2.20 11.44
N TRP A 222 19.08 -2.36 12.01
CA TRP A 222 18.60 -1.57 13.13
C TRP A 222 18.20 -2.53 14.25
N ASN A 223 18.83 -2.36 15.40
CA ASN A 223 18.50 -3.10 16.62
C ASN A 223 18.03 -2.05 17.63
N GLY A 224 16.72 -2.05 17.91
CA GLY A 224 16.07 -1.02 18.72
C GLY A 224 16.63 -0.93 20.13
N GLU A 225 16.37 0.18 20.81
CA GLU A 225 16.74 0.33 22.22
C GLU A 225 15.81 -0.48 23.14
N GLU A 226 14.55 -0.67 22.72
CA GLU A 226 13.57 -1.50 23.41
C GLU A 226 13.67 -2.95 22.93
N ALA A 227 13.49 -3.91 23.86
CA ALA A 227 13.41 -5.32 23.49
C ALA A 227 12.19 -5.54 22.58
N GLY A 228 12.41 -6.09 21.38
CA GLY A 228 11.34 -6.43 20.45
C GLY A 228 11.42 -5.79 19.07
N THR A 229 12.41 -4.95 18.77
CA THR A 229 12.57 -4.34 17.44
C THR A 229 13.91 -4.68 16.82
N HIS A 230 13.89 -5.38 15.69
CA HIS A 230 15.07 -5.75 14.93
C HIS A 230 14.73 -5.78 13.43
N VAL A 231 15.48 -5.03 12.62
CA VAL A 231 15.19 -4.81 11.20
C VAL A 231 16.47 -4.97 10.38
N PHE A 232 16.37 -5.66 9.24
CA PHE A 232 17.43 -5.75 8.25
C PHE A 232 17.12 -4.96 6.98
N GLU A 233 18.15 -4.37 6.38
CA GLU A 233 18.12 -3.81 5.03
C GLU A 233 18.82 -4.78 4.06
N TYR A 234 18.08 -5.24 3.06
CA TYR A 234 18.55 -6.16 2.02
C TYR A 234 18.84 -5.42 0.71
N LEU A 235 19.95 -5.76 0.06
CA LEU A 235 20.25 -5.33 -1.31
C LEU A 235 19.48 -6.20 -2.32
N ARG A 236 18.77 -5.56 -3.25
CA ARG A 236 17.99 -6.21 -4.30
C ARG A 236 18.61 -5.96 -5.67
N ARG A 237 19.43 -6.90 -6.15
CA ARG A 237 20.15 -6.80 -7.44
C ARG A 237 19.28 -7.06 -8.68
N ASN A 238 18.26 -7.91 -8.56
CA ASN A 238 17.40 -8.33 -9.67
C ASN A 238 16.03 -7.65 -9.56
N SER A 239 15.99 -6.33 -9.75
CA SER A 239 14.77 -5.55 -9.62
C SER A 239 14.55 -4.63 -10.81
N TYR A 240 13.28 -4.33 -11.10
CA TYR A 240 12.88 -3.31 -12.05
C TYR A 240 13.17 -1.88 -11.54
N ILE A 241 13.44 -1.71 -10.24
CA ILE A 241 13.85 -0.43 -9.63
C ILE A 241 15.36 -0.27 -9.87
N PRO A 242 15.78 0.65 -10.75
CA PRO A 242 17.18 0.77 -11.16
C PRO A 242 18.03 1.50 -10.10
N TRP A 243 19.35 1.56 -10.33
CA TRP A 243 20.32 2.41 -9.59
C TRP A 243 20.56 2.07 -8.10
N GLY A 244 20.14 0.88 -7.67
CA GLY A 244 20.38 0.36 -6.33
C GLY A 244 19.08 0.33 -5.53
N HIS A 245 18.41 -0.81 -5.56
CA HIS A 245 17.19 -1.08 -4.81
C HIS A 245 17.51 -1.77 -3.49
N TYR A 246 16.98 -1.22 -2.41
CA TYR A 246 17.06 -1.76 -1.06
C TYR A 246 15.66 -2.07 -0.56
N ALA A 247 15.53 -3.13 0.23
CA ALA A 247 14.29 -3.48 0.91
C ALA A 247 14.58 -3.67 2.39
N SER A 248 13.88 -2.94 3.26
CA SER A 248 13.96 -3.14 4.71
C SER A 248 12.79 -3.99 5.19
N ASN A 249 13.06 -4.94 6.08
CA ASN A 249 12.04 -5.78 6.69
C ASN A 249 12.44 -6.19 8.09
N MET A 250 11.48 -6.62 8.90
CA MET A 250 11.74 -7.18 10.21
C MET A 250 12.73 -8.35 10.11
N ALA A 251 13.62 -8.44 11.07
CA ALA A 251 14.58 -9.53 11.17
C ALA A 251 13.87 -10.84 11.56
N HIS A 252 14.55 -11.96 11.30
CA HIS A 252 14.03 -13.31 11.49
C HIS A 252 13.61 -13.68 12.92
N ASP A 253 14.11 -12.96 13.91
CA ASP A 253 13.81 -13.09 15.34
C ASP A 253 12.61 -12.26 15.78
N GLU A 254 12.20 -11.24 15.00
CA GLU A 254 11.06 -10.35 15.27
C GLU A 254 9.97 -10.47 14.21
N ILE A 255 9.09 -11.46 14.35
CA ILE A 255 8.08 -11.77 13.33
C ILE A 255 6.90 -10.81 13.41
N ARG A 256 6.63 -10.06 12.32
CA ARG A 256 5.45 -9.19 12.17
C ARG A 256 4.68 -9.54 10.91
N TYR A 257 3.51 -10.14 11.09
CA TYR A 257 2.65 -10.61 10.00
C TYR A 257 1.30 -9.87 9.96
N GLN A 258 1.03 -9.03 10.97
CA GLN A 258 -0.08 -8.08 11.01
C GLN A 258 0.48 -6.66 11.15
N ILE A 259 -0.04 -5.67 10.41
CA ILE A 259 0.37 -4.26 10.58
C ILE A 259 0.20 -3.81 12.01
N ARG A 260 -0.91 -4.21 12.64
CA ARG A 260 -1.23 -3.81 14.01
C ARG A 260 -0.15 -4.23 15.01
N ASP A 261 0.65 -5.24 14.67
CA ASP A 261 1.75 -5.72 15.50
C ASP A 261 3.01 -4.86 15.34
N LEU A 262 3.08 -3.97 14.34
CA LEU A 262 4.18 -3.02 14.17
C LEU A 262 4.09 -1.90 15.20
N THR A 263 5.14 -1.80 16.01
CA THR A 263 5.30 -0.74 17.00
C THR A 263 5.79 0.55 16.35
N LEU A 264 5.80 1.65 17.11
CA LEU A 264 6.44 2.88 16.65
C LEU A 264 7.95 2.68 16.42
N ASP A 265 8.64 1.91 17.28
CA ASP A 265 10.06 1.64 17.12
C ASP A 265 10.36 0.81 15.87
N ASP A 266 9.46 -0.13 15.50
CA ASP A 266 9.56 -0.86 14.23
C ASP A 266 9.52 0.10 13.03
N ILE A 267 8.58 1.07 13.02
CA ILE A 267 8.50 2.10 11.98
C ILE A 267 9.74 2.99 11.98
N THR A 268 10.20 3.42 13.16
CA THR A 268 11.41 4.23 13.30
C THR A 268 12.64 3.51 12.77
N GLY A 269 12.83 2.22 13.09
CA GLY A 269 13.95 1.42 12.59
C GLY A 269 13.91 1.23 11.08
N LEU A 270 12.75 0.88 10.53
CA LEU A 270 12.52 0.76 9.09
C LEU A 270 12.81 2.08 8.35
N ARG A 271 12.39 3.22 8.91
CA ARG A 271 12.62 4.55 8.33
C ARG A 271 14.05 5.04 8.54
N HIS A 272 14.68 4.68 9.66
CA HIS A 272 16.08 4.99 9.93
C HIS A 272 17.00 4.40 8.87
N LEU A 273 16.82 3.12 8.51
CA LEU A 273 17.61 2.48 7.45
C LEU A 273 17.43 3.20 6.09
N TYR A 274 16.20 3.61 5.77
CA TYR A 274 15.92 4.45 4.60
C TYR A 274 16.71 5.77 4.63
N TYR A 275 16.66 6.52 5.75
CA TYR A 275 17.41 7.79 5.88
C TYR A 275 18.92 7.56 5.81
N GLN A 276 19.44 6.57 6.55
CA GLN A 276 20.84 6.19 6.59
C GLN A 276 21.36 5.92 5.18
N ARG A 277 20.68 5.06 4.42
CA ARG A 277 21.11 4.70 3.06
C ARG A 277 21.16 5.90 2.13
N ASN A 278 20.13 6.73 2.15
CA ASN A 278 20.06 7.89 1.26
C ASN A 278 21.09 8.97 1.63
N TYR A 279 21.30 9.24 2.92
CA TYR A 279 22.28 10.24 3.34
C TYR A 279 23.72 9.78 3.08
N VAL A 280 24.04 8.51 3.34
CA VAL A 280 25.36 7.94 3.01
C VAL A 280 25.64 8.06 1.51
N ARG A 281 24.69 7.63 0.67
CA ARG A 281 24.83 7.69 -0.80
C ARG A 281 24.99 9.12 -1.30
N MET A 282 24.22 10.05 -0.74
CA MET A 282 24.32 11.46 -1.12
C MET A 282 25.61 12.10 -0.62
N ALA A 283 26.10 11.73 0.57
CA ALA A 283 27.39 12.18 1.09
C ALA A 283 28.55 11.71 0.19
N GLU A 284 28.53 10.44 -0.25
CA GLU A 284 29.51 9.90 -1.20
C GLU A 284 29.54 10.70 -2.50
N GLU A 285 28.37 10.93 -3.11
CA GLU A 285 28.24 11.67 -4.35
C GLU A 285 28.69 13.14 -4.21
N LEU A 286 28.35 13.77 -3.09
CA LEU A 286 28.79 15.11 -2.78
C LEU A 286 30.24 15.16 -2.27
N ASN A 287 30.97 14.04 -2.18
CA ASN A 287 32.32 13.97 -1.61
C ASN A 287 32.41 14.63 -0.21
N ILE A 288 31.43 14.34 0.65
CA ILE A 288 31.43 14.72 2.07
C ILE A 288 32.07 13.57 2.82
N GLY A 289 33.19 13.85 3.50
CA GLY A 289 33.88 12.83 4.30
C GLY A 289 33.03 12.40 5.49
N PHE A 290 32.76 11.11 5.60
CA PHE A 290 32.20 10.46 6.79
C PHE A 290 32.91 9.10 6.97
N SER A 291 33.05 8.65 8.21
CA SER A 291 33.73 7.38 8.52
C SER A 291 32.82 6.51 9.38
N TYR A 292 31.99 5.71 8.71
CA TYR A 292 31.17 4.68 9.32
C TYR A 292 31.24 3.42 8.47
N THR A 293 31.66 2.31 9.09
CA THR A 293 31.68 0.99 8.47
C THR A 293 31.14 -0.03 9.46
N ARG A 294 30.33 -0.97 8.97
CA ARG A 294 29.75 -2.09 9.75
C ARG A 294 29.07 -1.69 11.08
N ASN A 295 28.45 -0.51 11.12
CA ASN A 295 27.69 -0.02 12.27
C ASN A 295 26.51 0.82 11.78
N THR A 296 25.39 0.75 12.50
CA THR A 296 24.26 1.67 12.36
C THR A 296 24.69 3.07 12.79
N ILE A 297 24.35 4.09 12.00
CA ILE A 297 24.73 5.48 12.26
C ILE A 297 23.80 6.05 13.33
N PRO A 298 24.31 6.52 14.49
CA PRO A 298 23.47 7.13 15.52
C PRO A 298 22.67 8.32 14.98
N ALA A 299 21.44 8.51 15.47
CA ALA A 299 20.52 9.52 14.95
C ALA A 299 21.09 10.96 14.95
N ASP A 300 21.86 11.34 15.97
CA ASP A 300 22.50 12.65 16.07
C ASP A 300 23.58 12.85 14.98
N THR A 301 24.33 11.79 14.68
CA THR A 301 25.38 11.79 13.66
C THR A 301 24.78 11.76 12.27
N LEU A 302 23.70 11.01 12.09
CA LEU A 302 22.93 11.00 10.86
C LEU A 302 22.34 12.39 10.57
N GLU A 303 21.87 13.11 11.60
CA GLU A 303 21.39 14.49 11.46
C GLU A 303 22.52 15.48 11.10
N LYS A 304 23.70 15.35 11.71
CA LYS A 304 24.89 16.15 11.33
C LYS A 304 25.27 15.91 9.86
N LEU A 305 25.22 14.66 9.40
CA LEU A 305 25.49 14.31 8.00
C LEU A 305 24.46 14.94 7.06
N ARG A 306 23.16 14.83 7.38
CA ARG A 306 22.08 15.48 6.63
C ARG A 306 22.29 16.99 6.52
N MET A 307 22.62 17.66 7.63
CA MET A 307 22.88 19.10 7.61
C MET A 307 24.04 19.45 6.67
N ALA A 308 25.14 18.69 6.68
CA ALA A 308 26.27 18.91 5.79
C ALA A 308 25.87 18.71 4.31
N ILE A 309 25.09 17.68 4.01
CA ILE A 309 24.52 17.43 2.67
C ILE A 309 23.66 18.61 2.24
N TYR A 310 22.68 19.00 3.06
CA TYR A 310 21.73 20.05 2.74
C TYR A 310 22.41 21.40 2.49
N GLN A 311 23.40 21.76 3.32
CA GLN A 311 24.18 22.98 3.10
C GLN A 311 24.97 22.95 1.79
N LYS A 312 25.56 21.80 1.44
CA LYS A 312 26.31 21.66 0.19
C LYS A 312 25.40 21.71 -1.03
N LEU A 313 24.22 21.08 -0.96
CA LEU A 313 23.17 21.15 -1.97
C LEU A 313 22.68 22.60 -2.20
N LYS A 314 22.47 23.36 -1.13
CA LYS A 314 22.01 24.76 -1.21
C LYS A 314 23.08 25.71 -1.77
N ASN A 315 24.35 25.44 -1.49
CA ASN A 315 25.48 26.24 -1.95
C ASN A 315 25.77 25.94 -3.44
N ARG A 316 25.01 26.56 -4.35
CA ARG A 316 25.10 26.44 -5.82
C ARG A 316 26.49 26.70 -6.44
N SER A 317 27.49 27.09 -5.65
CA SER A 317 28.88 27.26 -6.07
C SER A 317 29.59 25.95 -6.44
N THR A 318 28.99 24.79 -6.17
CA THR A 318 29.48 23.52 -6.71
C THR A 318 28.91 23.31 -8.10
N ASP A 319 29.70 23.69 -9.11
CA ASP A 319 29.47 23.54 -10.57
C ASP A 319 29.42 22.06 -11.03
N ARG A 320 29.02 21.15 -10.16
CA ARG A 320 28.83 19.72 -10.45
C ARG A 320 27.35 19.42 -10.43
N SER A 321 26.83 19.04 -11.61
CA SER A 321 25.58 18.32 -11.75
C SER A 321 25.60 17.11 -10.80
N ILE A 322 24.68 17.06 -9.85
CA ILE A 322 24.43 15.85 -9.06
C ILE A 322 23.69 14.85 -9.94
N HIS A 323 24.17 13.63 -9.95
CA HIS A 323 23.56 12.52 -10.63
C HIS A 323 22.27 12.07 -9.94
N LEU A 324 22.25 11.86 -8.62
CA LEU A 324 21.06 11.41 -7.88
C LEU A 324 20.28 12.59 -7.31
N THR A 325 19.05 12.77 -7.76
CA THR A 325 18.22 13.95 -7.42
C THR A 325 16.90 13.60 -6.77
N SER A 326 16.57 12.33 -6.58
CA SER A 326 15.31 11.98 -5.92
C SER A 326 15.40 10.67 -5.14
N SER A 327 14.47 10.49 -4.22
CA SER A 327 14.19 9.22 -3.56
C SER A 327 12.95 8.57 -4.17
N LEU A 328 13.04 7.26 -4.41
CA LEU A 328 11.88 6.40 -4.54
C LEU A 328 11.73 5.67 -3.21
N TRP A 329 10.58 5.81 -2.58
CA TRP A 329 10.21 5.02 -1.40
C TRP A 329 8.77 4.54 -1.55
N GLY A 330 8.55 3.29 -1.21
CA GLY A 330 7.22 2.69 -1.21
C GLY A 330 7.11 1.58 -0.19
N TRP A 331 5.88 1.34 0.23
CA TRP A 331 5.55 0.22 1.11
C TRP A 331 4.34 -0.51 0.53
N ASN A 332 4.47 -1.82 0.32
CA ASN A 332 3.31 -2.68 0.13
C ASN A 332 3.15 -3.59 1.34
N TYR A 333 2.03 -3.43 2.04
CA TYR A 333 1.64 -4.30 3.12
C TYR A 333 0.51 -5.22 2.69
N GLY A 334 0.57 -6.48 3.08
CA GLY A 334 -0.47 -7.46 2.83
C GLY A 334 -0.14 -8.34 1.63
N PHE A 335 -0.55 -9.59 1.71
CA PHE A 335 -0.45 -10.56 0.65
C PHE A 335 -1.82 -11.20 0.42
N ASP A 336 -2.17 -11.39 -0.85
CA ASP A 336 -3.41 -12.06 -1.27
C ASP A 336 -3.19 -12.64 -2.67
N PHE A 337 -3.64 -13.89 -2.87
CA PHE A 337 -3.39 -14.67 -4.08
C PHE A 337 -4.53 -15.64 -4.33
N ALA A 338 -5.32 -15.34 -5.35
CA ALA A 338 -6.51 -16.11 -5.66
C ALA A 338 -6.16 -17.57 -6.02
N PRO A 339 -7.01 -18.55 -5.65
CA PRO A 339 -6.91 -19.95 -6.10
C PRO A 339 -6.86 -20.14 -7.62
N SER A 340 -7.28 -19.13 -8.39
CA SER A 340 -7.17 -19.05 -9.85
C SER A 340 -5.79 -18.56 -10.33
N LYS A 341 -4.82 -18.43 -9.42
CA LYS A 341 -3.43 -17.99 -9.65
C LYS A 341 -3.26 -16.52 -10.03
N TYR A 342 -4.25 -15.69 -9.67
CA TYR A 342 -4.15 -14.25 -9.82
C TYR A 342 -3.60 -13.63 -8.56
N ARG A 343 -2.53 -12.88 -8.71
CA ARG A 343 -1.97 -12.08 -7.65
C ARG A 343 -2.80 -10.83 -7.43
N LEU A 344 -3.27 -10.62 -6.20
CA LEU A 344 -4.20 -9.54 -5.88
C LEU A 344 -3.53 -8.32 -5.23
N HIS A 345 -2.26 -8.45 -4.83
CA HIS A 345 -1.46 -7.36 -4.27
C HIS A 345 -0.02 -7.33 -4.78
N ALA A 346 0.61 -6.14 -4.78
CA ALA A 346 1.96 -5.95 -5.31
C ALA A 346 3.07 -6.54 -4.40
N SER A 347 2.77 -6.87 -3.15
CA SER A 347 3.76 -7.46 -2.23
C SER A 347 3.85 -8.98 -2.36
N HIS A 348 5.07 -9.52 -2.24
CA HIS A 348 5.34 -10.97 -2.14
C HIS A 348 5.44 -11.43 -0.68
N GLN A 349 5.42 -10.48 0.25
CA GLN A 349 5.53 -10.69 1.70
C GLN A 349 4.50 -9.84 2.43
N GLN A 350 4.12 -10.21 3.65
CA GLN A 350 3.19 -9.40 4.44
C GLN A 350 3.70 -7.97 4.67
N VAL A 351 4.98 -7.79 5.00
CA VAL A 351 5.62 -6.47 5.15
C VAL A 351 6.69 -6.33 4.08
N HIS A 352 6.63 -5.26 3.28
CA HIS A 352 7.63 -4.98 2.26
C HIS A 352 7.82 -3.48 2.06
N GLN A 353 8.89 -2.93 2.64
CA GLN A 353 9.35 -1.57 2.40
C GLN A 353 10.49 -1.59 1.39
N GLN A 354 10.43 -0.71 0.39
CA GLN A 354 11.40 -0.63 -0.70
C GLN A 354 11.83 0.81 -0.93
N PHE A 355 13.11 1.02 -1.23
CA PHE A 355 13.62 2.33 -1.58
C PHE A 355 14.86 2.28 -2.47
N ALA A 356 15.05 3.36 -3.22
CA ALA A 356 16.20 3.62 -4.08
C ALA A 356 16.40 5.13 -4.25
N MET A 357 17.58 5.53 -4.72
CA MET A 357 17.78 6.88 -5.24
C MET A 357 17.64 6.85 -6.77
N VAL A 358 17.05 7.90 -7.33
CA VAL A 358 16.78 8.02 -8.76
C VAL A 358 17.67 9.11 -9.36
N PRO A 359 18.35 8.86 -10.49
CA PRO A 359 19.18 9.86 -11.11
C PRO A 359 18.36 10.94 -11.80
N ALA A 360 18.92 12.12 -12.03
CA ALA A 360 18.24 13.23 -12.66
C ALA A 360 17.73 12.90 -14.06
N ALA A 361 18.56 12.24 -14.86
CA ALA A 361 18.30 11.88 -16.24
C ALA A 361 19.00 10.56 -16.60
N VAL A 362 18.51 9.93 -17.68
CA VAL A 362 19.13 8.77 -18.30
C VAL A 362 19.32 9.02 -19.80
N GLU A 363 20.33 8.40 -20.38
CA GLU A 363 20.56 8.44 -21.82
C GLU A 363 19.46 7.69 -22.57
N SER A 364 19.07 8.22 -23.72
CA SER A 364 18.17 7.54 -24.65
C SER A 364 18.95 6.56 -25.50
N GLU A 365 18.31 5.47 -25.88
CA GLU A 365 18.81 4.56 -26.91
C GLU A 365 17.85 4.53 -28.09
N ARG A 366 18.38 4.34 -29.30
CA ARG A 366 17.53 4.13 -30.49
C ARG A 366 17.23 2.65 -30.64
N SER A 367 15.98 2.32 -30.99
CA SER A 367 15.53 0.96 -31.31
C SER A 367 16.08 0.45 -32.66
N ILE A 368 17.40 0.41 -32.79
CA ILE A 368 18.11 -0.21 -33.92
C ILE A 368 18.79 -1.46 -33.35
N GLN A 369 18.99 -2.49 -34.18
CA GLN A 369 19.43 -3.85 -33.84
C GLN A 369 20.70 -4.01 -32.97
N ASN A 370 21.35 -2.95 -32.48
CA ASN A 370 22.56 -3.00 -31.68
C ASN A 370 22.68 -1.88 -30.61
N HIS A 371 21.59 -1.45 -29.95
CA HIS A 371 21.67 -0.44 -28.87
C HIS A 371 22.56 0.76 -29.24
N ALA A 372 22.29 1.41 -30.38
CA ALA A 372 23.13 2.51 -30.84
C ALA A 372 22.96 3.71 -29.90
N GLU A 373 24.07 4.16 -29.31
CA GLU A 373 24.11 5.33 -28.42
C GLU A 373 23.45 6.55 -29.08
N SER A 374 22.61 7.25 -28.32
CA SER A 374 22.01 8.51 -28.72
C SER A 374 22.47 9.60 -27.75
N SER A 375 22.93 10.73 -28.28
CA SER A 375 23.39 11.88 -27.50
C SER A 375 22.26 12.66 -26.79
N LYS A 376 21.08 12.06 -26.64
CA LYS A 376 19.91 12.69 -26.00
C LYS A 376 19.67 12.01 -24.66
N ALA A 377 19.51 12.80 -23.61
CA ALA A 377 19.05 12.32 -22.30
C ALA A 377 17.61 12.81 -22.04
N PHE A 378 16.88 12.10 -21.19
CA PHE A 378 15.58 12.53 -20.69
C PHE A 378 15.52 12.42 -19.17
N SER A 379 14.74 13.30 -18.54
CA SER A 379 14.53 13.26 -17.09
C SER A 379 13.93 11.93 -16.69
N THR A 380 14.46 11.31 -15.64
CA THR A 380 13.84 10.10 -15.08
C THR A 380 12.48 10.43 -14.49
N TYR A 381 11.66 9.41 -14.29
CA TYR A 381 10.35 9.57 -13.69
C TYR A 381 10.39 9.32 -12.19
N CYS A 382 9.92 10.28 -11.40
CA CYS A 382 9.53 10.10 -10.00
C CYS A 382 8.09 10.58 -9.80
N CYS A 383 7.30 9.90 -8.96
CA CYS A 383 5.91 10.28 -8.73
C CYS A 383 5.75 11.72 -8.22
N GLY A 384 6.72 12.23 -7.44
CA GLY A 384 6.75 13.60 -6.97
C GLY A 384 6.92 14.66 -8.07
N ASP A 385 7.44 14.30 -9.25
CA ASP A 385 7.55 15.22 -10.39
C ASP A 385 6.15 15.66 -10.88
N LEU A 386 5.16 14.76 -10.79
CA LEU A 386 3.78 15.07 -11.16
C LEU A 386 3.15 16.13 -10.25
N ILE A 387 3.57 16.18 -8.97
CA ILE A 387 3.18 17.26 -8.06
C ILE A 387 3.90 18.54 -8.45
N HIS A 388 5.21 18.46 -8.72
CA HIS A 388 6.03 19.60 -9.12
C HIS A 388 5.46 20.34 -10.34
N ASP A 389 5.20 19.60 -11.43
CA ASP A 389 4.65 20.16 -12.66
C ASP A 389 3.29 20.84 -12.40
N PHE A 390 2.43 20.18 -11.62
CA PHE A 390 1.11 20.72 -11.30
C PHE A 390 1.17 21.99 -10.46
N ILE A 391 2.03 22.08 -9.44
CA ILE A 391 2.06 23.29 -8.59
C ILE A 391 2.65 24.49 -9.33
N LEU A 392 3.56 24.27 -10.29
CA LEU A 392 4.04 25.32 -11.19
C LEU A 392 2.90 25.81 -12.07
N ASP A 393 2.15 24.90 -12.69
CA ASP A 393 0.97 25.25 -13.48
C ASP A 393 -0.09 25.98 -12.64
N TYR A 394 -0.35 25.53 -11.41
CA TYR A 394 -1.27 26.16 -10.47
C TYR A 394 -0.86 27.60 -10.18
N ASN A 395 0.41 27.81 -9.83
CA ASN A 395 0.93 29.14 -9.55
C ASN A 395 0.84 30.06 -10.78
N GLN A 396 1.22 29.57 -11.97
CA GLN A 396 1.14 30.36 -13.20
C GLN A 396 -0.29 30.79 -13.55
N ASN A 397 -1.29 29.96 -13.27
CA ASN A 397 -2.69 30.25 -13.63
C ASN A 397 -3.46 31.01 -12.55
N THR A 398 -3.02 30.97 -11.29
CA THR A 398 -3.76 31.53 -10.14
C THR A 398 -3.00 32.63 -9.41
N GLY A 399 -1.68 32.66 -9.51
CA GLY A 399 -0.78 33.51 -8.72
C GLY A 399 -0.56 33.03 -7.28
N HIS A 400 -1.12 31.90 -6.88
CA HIS A 400 -1.12 31.42 -5.49
C HIS A 400 -0.21 30.19 -5.29
N SER A 401 0.17 29.91 -4.04
CA SER A 401 0.77 28.62 -3.68
C SER A 401 -0.31 27.56 -3.51
N PHE A 402 -0.23 26.48 -4.29
CA PHE A 402 -1.19 25.38 -4.20
C PHE A 402 -1.28 24.78 -2.79
N PHE A 403 -0.14 24.52 -2.13
CA PHE A 403 -0.14 23.83 -0.84
C PHE A 403 -0.62 24.74 0.31
N GLU A 404 -0.43 26.06 0.20
CA GLU A 404 -1.06 27.00 1.14
C GLU A 404 -2.58 26.95 1.02
N ASP A 405 -3.11 27.00 -0.20
CA ASP A 405 -4.55 26.97 -0.44
C ASP A 405 -5.14 25.59 -0.13
N TYR A 406 -4.39 24.51 -0.36
CA TYR A 406 -4.82 23.16 0.02
C TYR A 406 -4.89 23.01 1.55
N CYS A 407 -3.91 23.53 2.29
CA CYS A 407 -3.97 23.54 3.76
C CYS A 407 -5.16 24.34 4.29
N LYS A 408 -5.44 25.50 3.69
CA LYS A 408 -6.64 26.29 4.03
C LYS A 408 -7.89 25.46 3.77
N ALA A 409 -8.03 24.85 2.58
CA ALA A 409 -9.18 24.03 2.22
C ALA A 409 -9.41 22.85 3.17
N ILE A 410 -8.34 22.15 3.58
CA ILE A 410 -8.43 21.06 4.56
C ILE A 410 -8.95 21.56 5.90
N ARG A 411 -8.39 22.67 6.42
CA ARG A 411 -8.74 23.22 7.74
C ARG A 411 -10.11 23.88 7.77
N SER A 412 -10.55 24.49 6.68
CA SER A 412 -11.87 25.12 6.54
C SER A 412 -12.88 24.23 5.81
N ASN A 413 -12.73 22.90 5.86
CA ASN A 413 -13.62 21.99 5.13
C ASN A 413 -15.08 22.11 5.60
N CYS A 414 -15.99 22.12 4.64
CA CYS A 414 -17.43 21.97 4.85
C CYS A 414 -17.91 20.64 4.26
N ARG A 415 -18.95 20.04 4.85
CA ARG A 415 -19.48 18.76 4.39
C ARG A 415 -20.10 18.88 3.00
N MET A 416 -19.91 17.85 2.16
CA MET A 416 -20.46 17.87 0.79
C MET A 416 -21.98 17.69 0.74
N ASP A 417 -22.55 17.03 1.75
CA ASP A 417 -23.97 16.81 1.91
C ASP A 417 -24.72 18.04 2.47
N GLY A 418 -24.01 19.12 2.78
CA GLY A 418 -24.58 20.36 3.32
C GLY A 418 -25.08 20.25 4.75
N ARG A 419 -24.81 19.15 5.45
CA ARG A 419 -25.17 19.00 6.86
C ARG A 419 -24.25 19.82 7.76
N GLU A 420 -24.84 20.59 8.66
CA GLU A 420 -24.12 21.37 9.66
C GLU A 420 -24.17 20.70 11.05
N ASP A 421 -25.04 19.70 11.22
CA ASP A 421 -25.22 18.97 12.47
C ASP A 421 -24.20 17.84 12.68
N LEU A 422 -23.36 17.57 11.68
CA LEU A 422 -22.30 16.56 11.73
C LEU A 422 -20.91 17.20 11.60
N PRO A 423 -19.85 16.55 12.17
CA PRO A 423 -18.48 17.00 11.99
C PRO A 423 -18.09 17.11 10.52
N SER A 424 -17.40 18.20 10.18
CA SER A 424 -16.86 18.45 8.83
C SER A 424 -15.36 18.20 8.71
N SER A 425 -14.62 18.08 9.82
CA SER A 425 -13.16 17.98 9.76
C SER A 425 -12.69 16.71 9.05
N LEU A 426 -11.80 16.89 8.08
CA LEU A 426 -11.07 15.83 7.38
C LEU A 426 -9.81 15.37 8.12
N ILE A 427 -9.36 16.16 9.10
CA ILE A 427 -8.10 15.95 9.82
C ILE A 427 -8.27 14.79 10.81
N VAL A 428 -7.36 13.83 10.72
CA VAL A 428 -7.33 12.65 11.60
C VAL A 428 -6.31 12.85 12.71
N PHE A 429 -5.11 13.32 12.36
CA PHE A 429 -4.03 13.66 13.28
C PHE A 429 -3.26 14.87 12.73
N GLU A 430 -2.82 15.78 13.60
CA GLU A 430 -2.01 16.94 13.23
C GLU A 430 -1.09 17.28 14.41
N ASP A 431 0.15 17.65 14.09
CA ASP A 431 1.08 18.27 15.01
C ASP A 431 1.76 19.49 14.36
N GLU A 432 2.83 20.01 14.95
CA GLU A 432 3.56 21.18 14.43
C GLU A 432 4.16 20.94 13.03
N HIS A 433 4.46 19.69 12.68
CA HIS A 433 5.24 19.34 11.49
C HIS A 433 4.43 18.64 10.41
N VAL A 434 3.37 17.91 10.77
CA VAL A 434 2.62 17.09 9.82
C VAL A 434 1.10 17.15 10.02
N ILE A 435 0.38 16.86 8.95
CA ILE A 435 -1.07 16.69 8.91
C ILE A 435 -1.40 15.34 8.24
N LEU A 436 -2.10 14.46 8.97
CA LEU A 436 -2.70 13.22 8.49
C LEU A 436 -4.22 13.44 8.35
N PHE A 437 -4.75 13.25 7.14
CA PHE A 437 -6.13 13.61 6.84
C PHE A 437 -6.74 12.68 5.77
N VAL A 438 -8.07 12.69 5.70
CA VAL A 438 -8.83 12.06 4.62
C VAL A 438 -8.90 13.02 3.44
N PRO A 439 -8.37 12.71 2.24
CA PRO A 439 -8.48 13.60 1.11
C PRO A 439 -9.94 13.70 0.65
N LYS A 440 -10.36 14.90 0.24
CA LYS A 440 -11.73 15.16 -0.22
C LYS A 440 -12.12 14.26 -1.41
N ALA A 441 -11.17 14.05 -2.32
CA ALA A 441 -11.27 13.14 -3.47
C ALA A 441 -10.31 11.97 -3.28
N GLN A 442 -10.79 10.89 -2.67
CA GLN A 442 -10.01 9.67 -2.46
C GLN A 442 -9.95 8.84 -3.75
N THR A 443 -8.77 8.34 -4.11
CA THR A 443 -8.55 7.41 -5.22
C THR A 443 -8.62 5.96 -4.81
N SER A 444 -8.59 5.68 -3.50
CA SER A 444 -9.01 4.40 -2.96
C SER A 444 -10.05 4.62 -1.87
N GLN A 445 -10.95 3.64 -1.70
CA GLN A 445 -11.75 3.58 -0.49
C GLN A 445 -10.82 3.52 0.72
N TRP A 446 -11.11 4.36 1.71
CA TRP A 446 -10.32 4.51 2.94
C TRP A 446 -8.92 5.11 2.75
N GLU A 447 -8.67 5.84 1.66
CA GLU A 447 -7.42 6.57 1.53
C GLU A 447 -7.19 7.56 2.69
N LEU A 448 -5.97 7.56 3.21
CA LEU A 448 -5.41 8.62 4.03
C LEU A 448 -4.24 9.28 3.32
N GLN A 449 -4.04 10.57 3.56
CA GLN A 449 -2.85 11.31 3.12
C GLN A 449 -2.14 11.92 4.32
N LEU A 450 -0.82 11.83 4.31
CA LEU A 450 0.07 12.49 5.26
C LEU A 450 0.91 13.52 4.51
N MET A 451 1.04 14.72 5.05
CA MET A 451 1.80 15.80 4.42
C MET A 451 2.51 16.63 5.47
N THR A 452 3.67 17.21 5.13
CA THR A 452 4.32 18.20 5.99
C THR A 452 3.55 19.52 6.02
N VAL A 453 3.53 20.20 7.16
CA VAL A 453 2.90 21.52 7.35
C VAL A 453 3.78 22.64 6.78
N SER A 454 5.10 22.51 6.91
CA SER A 454 6.06 23.43 6.30
C SER A 454 6.45 22.97 4.89
N SER A 455 7.13 23.87 4.17
CA SER A 455 7.68 23.65 2.83
C SER A 455 8.91 22.72 2.85
N VAL A 456 8.71 21.51 3.34
CA VAL A 456 9.69 20.42 3.41
C VAL A 456 9.26 19.38 2.40
N GLY A 457 9.97 19.32 1.27
CA GLY A 457 9.58 18.50 0.11
C GLY A 457 10.18 17.11 0.09
N ASN A 458 11.25 16.86 0.84
CA ASN A 458 11.98 15.60 0.82
C ASN A 458 12.77 15.33 2.11
N ILE A 459 13.36 14.14 2.18
CA ILE A 459 14.11 13.70 3.36
C ILE A 459 15.42 14.47 3.60
N MET A 460 15.99 15.15 2.60
CA MET A 460 17.18 15.98 2.80
C MET A 460 16.84 17.29 3.51
N GLU A 461 15.63 17.80 3.28
CA GLU A 461 15.07 19.00 3.91
C GLU A 461 14.48 18.71 5.30
N ALA A 462 13.91 17.53 5.51
CA ALA A 462 13.30 17.13 6.77
C ALA A 462 14.36 16.96 7.86
N ASP A 463 14.33 17.79 8.90
CA ASP A 463 15.14 17.59 10.09
C ASP A 463 14.63 16.42 10.94
N TYR A 464 15.34 16.11 12.03
CA TYR A 464 14.97 15.02 12.92
C TYR A 464 13.53 15.14 13.47
N ARG A 465 13.06 16.36 13.78
CA ARG A 465 11.72 16.55 14.36
C ARG A 465 10.64 16.27 13.32
N VAL A 466 10.81 16.77 12.10
CA VAL A 466 9.90 16.48 10.98
C VAL A 466 9.88 14.98 10.68
N ARG A 467 11.03 14.32 10.64
CA ARG A 467 11.11 12.85 10.42
C ARG A 467 10.43 12.07 11.54
N SER A 468 10.62 12.45 12.80
CA SER A 468 9.94 11.83 13.93
C SER A 468 8.41 11.97 13.85
N SER A 469 7.91 13.15 13.50
CA SER A 469 6.48 13.38 13.25
C SER A 469 5.94 12.57 12.07
N LEU A 470 6.71 12.46 10.98
CA LEU A 470 6.34 11.62 9.83
C LEU A 470 6.24 10.14 10.21
N ASP A 471 7.26 9.60 10.90
CA ASP A 471 7.31 8.20 11.30
C ASP A 471 6.14 7.87 12.25
N LYS A 472 5.85 8.76 13.21
CA LYS A 472 4.69 8.65 14.10
C LYS A 472 3.36 8.69 13.34
N ALA A 473 3.21 9.61 12.39
CA ALA A 473 1.97 9.72 11.63
C ALA A 473 1.77 8.55 10.65
N ILE A 474 2.85 7.99 10.09
CA ILE A 474 2.81 6.73 9.33
C ILE A 474 2.31 5.60 10.24
N TRP A 475 2.90 5.44 11.43
CA TRP A 475 2.45 4.45 12.41
C TRP A 475 0.95 4.61 12.74
N ILE A 476 0.50 5.83 13.04
CA ILE A 476 -0.93 6.12 13.33
C ILE A 476 -1.82 5.72 12.15
N ALA A 477 -1.47 6.10 10.91
CA ALA A 477 -2.27 5.78 9.73
C ALA A 477 -2.42 4.25 9.55
N MET A 478 -1.32 3.53 9.73
CA MET A 478 -1.26 2.08 9.59
C MET A 478 -2.07 1.36 10.69
N GLN A 479 -1.99 1.84 11.94
CA GLN A 479 -2.79 1.32 13.06
C GLN A 479 -4.29 1.56 12.85
N ILE A 480 -4.70 2.77 12.44
CA ILE A 480 -6.11 3.10 12.16
C ILE A 480 -6.68 2.19 11.07
N LEU A 481 -6.01 2.09 9.93
CA LEU A 481 -6.54 1.35 8.79
C LEU A 481 -6.71 -0.13 9.11
N THR A 482 -5.81 -0.69 9.92
CA THR A 482 -5.85 -2.12 10.26
C THR A 482 -6.74 -2.45 11.44
N SER A 483 -6.94 -1.55 12.39
CA SER A 483 -7.99 -1.72 13.41
C SER A 483 -9.38 -1.73 12.76
N MET A 484 -9.55 -0.99 11.66
CA MET A 484 -10.76 -1.02 10.82
C MET A 484 -10.81 -2.25 9.89
N GLY A 485 -9.78 -3.08 9.90
CA GLY A 485 -9.73 -4.38 9.23
C GLY A 485 -9.08 -4.38 7.85
N ALA A 486 -8.46 -3.27 7.39
CA ALA A 486 -7.69 -3.27 6.15
C ALA A 486 -6.54 -4.28 6.22
N ARG A 487 -6.37 -5.08 5.15
CA ARG A 487 -5.39 -6.17 5.10
C ARG A 487 -4.30 -5.95 4.05
N MET A 488 -4.60 -5.13 3.05
CA MET A 488 -3.70 -4.78 1.95
C MET A 488 -3.64 -3.26 1.84
N ILE A 489 -2.45 -2.69 1.98
CA ILE A 489 -2.23 -1.24 1.93
C ILE A 489 -0.98 -0.96 1.11
N THR A 490 -1.11 -0.14 0.07
CA THR A 490 0.02 0.44 -0.67
C THR A 490 0.27 1.85 -0.20
N THR A 491 1.52 2.18 0.11
CA THR A 491 1.96 3.53 0.46
C THR A 491 2.90 4.08 -0.60
N ILE A 492 2.64 5.30 -1.06
CA ILE A 492 3.43 6.00 -2.08
C ILE A 492 3.97 7.30 -1.48
N GLU A 493 5.28 7.52 -1.58
CA GLU A 493 5.93 8.80 -1.29
C GLU A 493 5.96 9.69 -2.55
N TYR A 494 5.54 10.94 -2.42
CA TYR A 494 5.66 11.98 -3.42
C TYR A 494 6.67 13.02 -2.94
N SER A 495 7.95 12.77 -3.21
CA SER A 495 9.07 13.61 -2.78
C SER A 495 9.45 14.66 -3.84
N LYS A 496 9.85 15.85 -3.37
CA LYS A 496 10.49 16.88 -4.17
C LYS A 496 11.92 16.47 -4.51
N ARG A 497 12.39 16.73 -5.72
CA ARG A 497 13.80 16.52 -6.07
C ARG A 497 14.76 17.33 -5.19
N PHE A 498 15.94 16.79 -4.93
CA PHE A 498 16.96 17.34 -4.02
C PHE A 498 17.66 18.59 -4.56
N ASP A 499 17.66 18.77 -5.89
CA ASP A 499 18.21 19.93 -6.60
C ASP A 499 17.20 21.04 -6.86
N VAL A 500 15.93 20.83 -6.49
CA VAL A 500 14.86 21.84 -6.63
C VAL A 500 14.69 22.59 -5.31
N PHE A 501 15.06 23.86 -5.34
CA PHE A 501 14.91 24.80 -4.21
C PHE A 501 13.83 25.83 -4.50
N ASP A 502 13.36 26.51 -3.46
CA ASP A 502 12.47 27.68 -3.55
C ASP A 502 11.10 27.39 -4.20
N VAL A 503 10.66 26.13 -4.15
CA VAL A 503 9.33 25.68 -4.61
C VAL A 503 8.57 25.09 -3.43
N ASP A 504 7.30 25.49 -3.26
CA ASP A 504 6.45 25.02 -2.16
C ASP A 504 5.87 23.62 -2.40
N GLN A 505 6.70 22.67 -2.83
CA GLN A 505 6.33 21.26 -2.84
C GLN A 505 6.60 20.65 -1.47
N ARG A 506 5.56 20.03 -0.91
CA ARG A 506 5.61 19.36 0.40
C ARG A 506 5.70 17.86 0.22
N LEU A 507 6.41 17.21 1.15
CA LEU A 507 6.52 15.76 1.18
C LEU A 507 5.16 15.19 1.52
N LEU A 508 4.62 14.36 0.63
CA LEU A 508 3.29 13.78 0.76
C LEU A 508 3.34 12.26 0.64
N TYR A 509 2.62 11.58 1.52
CA TYR A 509 2.41 10.14 1.49
C TYR A 509 0.93 9.84 1.25
N SER A 510 0.62 8.91 0.36
CA SER A 510 -0.74 8.37 0.19
C SER A 510 -0.80 6.93 0.67
N PHE A 511 -1.73 6.62 1.57
CA PHE A 511 -2.03 5.27 2.03
C PHE A 511 -3.27 4.78 1.31
N LEU A 512 -3.13 3.69 0.55
CA LEU A 512 -4.13 3.22 -0.40
C LEU A 512 -4.54 1.78 -0.03
N PRO A 513 -5.51 1.60 0.87
CA PRO A 513 -6.06 0.28 1.16
C PRO A 513 -6.74 -0.33 -0.06
N LYS A 514 -6.61 -1.64 -0.26
CA LYS A 514 -7.39 -2.39 -1.25
C LYS A 514 -8.59 -3.06 -0.57
N MET A 515 -9.79 -2.57 -0.84
CA MET A 515 -11.04 -3.14 -0.30
C MET A 515 -11.54 -4.30 -1.17
N PRO A 516 -12.26 -5.30 -0.60
CA PRO A 516 -12.70 -6.49 -1.34
C PRO A 516 -13.50 -6.20 -2.62
N GLU A 517 -14.31 -5.14 -2.61
CA GLU A 517 -15.17 -4.75 -3.75
C GLU A 517 -14.62 -3.55 -4.51
N SER A 518 -13.36 -3.15 -4.27
CA SER A 518 -12.76 -2.03 -5.01
C SER A 518 -12.67 -2.38 -6.51
N PRO A 519 -13.16 -1.50 -7.40
CA PRO A 519 -13.00 -1.67 -8.83
C PRO A 519 -11.51 -1.79 -9.21
N GLY A 520 -11.20 -2.69 -10.14
CA GLY A 520 -9.82 -2.89 -10.62
C GLY A 520 -9.46 -2.02 -11.84
N ALA A 521 -8.73 -2.62 -12.78
CA ALA A 521 -8.09 -1.96 -13.91
C ALA A 521 -8.95 -0.97 -14.72
N PHE A 522 -10.27 -1.18 -14.83
CA PHE A 522 -11.15 -0.27 -15.55
C PHE A 522 -11.20 1.13 -14.91
N SER A 523 -11.43 1.20 -13.60
CA SER A 523 -11.46 2.47 -12.86
C SER A 523 -10.09 3.12 -12.80
N GLU A 524 -9.05 2.31 -12.58
CA GLU A 524 -7.65 2.77 -12.52
C GLU A 524 -7.19 3.39 -13.84
N ALA A 525 -7.43 2.72 -14.97
CA ALA A 525 -7.01 3.21 -16.29
C ALA A 525 -7.80 4.45 -16.75
N GLN A 526 -9.03 4.65 -16.26
CA GLN A 526 -9.83 5.83 -16.55
C GLN A 526 -9.60 6.98 -15.58
N LEU A 527 -8.87 6.74 -14.48
CA LEU A 527 -8.73 7.69 -13.37
C LEU A 527 -10.10 8.12 -12.81
N ARG A 528 -11.04 7.16 -12.74
CA ARG A 528 -12.42 7.35 -12.25
C ARG A 528 -12.66 6.45 -11.04
N TRP A 529 -12.67 7.06 -9.88
CA TRP A 529 -12.76 6.36 -8.60
C TRP A 529 -14.17 6.42 -8.04
N ILE A 530 -14.59 5.38 -7.34
CA ILE A 530 -15.93 5.27 -6.75
C ILE A 530 -15.77 5.04 -5.25
N ASN A 531 -16.44 5.85 -4.44
CA ASN A 531 -16.51 5.66 -2.99
C ASN A 531 -17.95 5.52 -2.50
N GLY A 532 -18.13 4.65 -1.51
CA GLY A 532 -19.43 4.38 -0.88
C GLY A 532 -19.73 5.23 0.36
N HIS A 533 -18.91 6.25 0.68
CA HIS A 533 -19.05 7.07 1.88
C HIS A 533 -18.56 8.50 1.64
N TYR A 534 -19.01 9.45 2.47
CA TYR A 534 -18.42 10.78 2.52
C TYR A 534 -17.02 10.73 3.18
N PRO A 535 -16.05 11.55 2.75
CA PRO A 535 -14.73 11.61 3.36
C PRO A 535 -14.79 12.08 4.82
N GLU A 536 -15.74 12.94 5.17
CA GLU A 536 -15.94 13.41 6.55
C GLU A 536 -16.37 12.29 7.50
N ASP A 537 -17.22 11.37 7.03
CA ASP A 537 -17.67 10.24 7.83
C ASP A 537 -16.54 9.21 8.04
N PHE A 538 -15.72 9.01 7.01
CA PHE A 538 -14.51 8.20 7.16
C PHE A 538 -13.51 8.83 8.11
N ALA A 539 -13.36 10.16 8.11
CA ALA A 539 -12.50 10.86 9.07
C ALA A 539 -13.01 10.67 10.52
N ILE A 540 -14.33 10.62 10.75
CA ILE A 540 -14.91 10.25 12.05
C ILE A 540 -14.52 8.83 12.43
N ALA A 541 -14.64 7.87 11.52
CA ALA A 541 -14.26 6.48 11.77
C ALA A 541 -12.77 6.34 12.11
N CYS A 542 -11.90 7.06 11.39
CA CYS A 542 -10.46 7.10 11.66
C CYS A 542 -10.14 7.63 13.05
N ARG A 543 -10.73 8.77 13.44
CA ARG A 543 -10.50 9.37 14.77
C ARG A 543 -10.97 8.48 15.92
N LYS A 544 -11.95 7.60 15.69
CA LYS A 544 -12.39 6.61 16.68
C LYS A 544 -11.47 5.40 16.80
N ASN A 545 -10.51 5.27 15.89
CA ASN A 545 -9.55 4.18 15.79
C ASN A 545 -8.11 4.66 15.99
N LEU A 546 -7.92 5.88 16.51
CA LEU A 546 -6.59 6.36 16.89
C LEU A 546 -5.95 5.38 17.89
N PRO A 547 -4.67 5.00 17.71
CA PRO A 547 -3.99 4.17 18.69
C PRO A 547 -3.88 4.92 20.02
N ASP A 548 -3.88 4.17 21.12
CA ASP A 548 -3.62 4.73 22.45
C ASP A 548 -2.21 5.34 22.48
N LYS A 549 -2.06 6.43 23.25
CA LYS A 549 -0.85 7.27 23.29
C LYS A 549 0.35 6.58 23.93
#